data_AF-A0A9W9GC23-F1
#
_entry.id   AF-A0A9W9GC23-F1
#
_cell.length_a   1.000
_cell.length_b   1.000
_cell.length_c   1.000
_cell.angle_alpha   90.00
_cell.angle_beta   90.00
_cell.angle_gamma   90.00
#
_symmetry.space_group_name_H-M   'P 1'
#
loop_
_entity.id
_entity.type
_entity.pdbx_description
1 polymer ?
#
loop_
_entity_poly.entity_id
_entity_poly.type
_entity_poly.pdbx_seq_one_letter_code
_entity_poly.pdbx_strand_id
1 'polypeptide(L)'
;MADVSPEQLASLRGQSNLFTQKPQSQESTDETKPLPKGVVLDKDGKPCRTCTSVSSWRALTKQSQSQSKPDNSTSPLSSPTDKMTTSTTPLAAPASASEPTTPPDCPPDVEQLGRSTWTLLHSMAATYPEKADSQQQNDMQGFLKFFSKLYPCWVCADDFQNWMAHPSGRNKPQLGGRKEFGWWMCEAHNEVNRKLGKKEFDCRFWEERWRTGWKDGRCD
;
A
#
# COMPACT_ATOMS: atom_id res chain seq x y z
N MET A 1 -34.13 -34.45 -19.93
CA MET A 1 -34.97 -33.25 -19.94
C MET A 1 -36.08 -33.54 -18.94
N ALA A 2 -36.03 -32.91 -17.77
CA ALA A 2 -37.01 -33.15 -16.70
C ALA A 2 -38.11 -32.09 -16.80
N ASP A 3 -39.34 -32.55 -17.02
CA ASP A 3 -40.54 -31.72 -17.08
C ASP A 3 -40.87 -31.17 -15.69
N VAL A 4 -41.10 -29.86 -15.63
CA VAL A 4 -41.50 -29.13 -14.41
C VAL A 4 -43.01 -28.90 -14.48
N SER A 5 -43.74 -29.31 -13.44
CA SER A 5 -45.21 -29.27 -13.36
C SER A 5 -45.77 -27.82 -13.31
N PRO A 6 -46.94 -27.54 -13.90
CA PRO A 6 -47.52 -26.18 -14.02
C PRO A 6 -47.78 -25.43 -12.71
N GLU A 7 -47.82 -26.11 -11.56
CA GLU A 7 -48.01 -25.47 -10.25
C GLU A 7 -46.79 -24.67 -9.76
N GLN A 8 -45.58 -24.99 -10.23
CA GLN A 8 -44.37 -24.23 -9.85
C GLN A 8 -44.22 -22.90 -10.60
N LEU A 9 -44.94 -22.70 -11.71
CA LEU A 9 -44.95 -21.45 -12.49
C LEU A 9 -45.83 -20.36 -11.89
N ALA A 10 -46.79 -20.70 -11.02
CA ALA A 10 -47.68 -19.73 -10.38
C ALA A 10 -47.05 -19.04 -9.15
N SER A 11 -46.00 -19.62 -8.55
CA SER A 11 -45.30 -19.04 -7.39
C SER A 11 -44.30 -17.93 -7.78
N LEU A 12 -43.91 -17.84 -9.07
CA LEU A 12 -42.92 -16.88 -9.57
C LEU A 12 -43.51 -15.54 -10.06
N ARG A 13 -44.83 -15.33 -9.98
CA ARG A 13 -45.51 -14.09 -10.42
C ARG A 13 -46.10 -13.24 -9.28
N GLY A 14 -45.79 -13.57 -8.02
CA GLY A 14 -46.46 -12.97 -6.85
C GLY A 14 -45.64 -12.06 -5.93
N GLN A 15 -44.39 -11.71 -6.23
CA GLN A 15 -43.54 -10.93 -5.29
C GLN A 15 -42.82 -9.72 -5.90
N SER A 16 -43.42 -9.10 -6.92
CA SER A 16 -42.99 -7.78 -7.40
C SER A 16 -43.95 -6.72 -6.85
N ASN A 17 -43.73 -6.26 -5.61
CA ASN A 17 -44.07 -4.92 -5.10
C ASN A 17 -44.00 -4.85 -3.55
N LEU A 18 -42.81 -4.95 -2.96
CA LEU A 18 -42.63 -4.53 -1.56
C LEU A 18 -41.18 -4.11 -1.26
N PHE A 19 -40.63 -3.17 -2.02
CA PHE A 19 -39.37 -2.48 -1.67
C PHE A 19 -39.42 -1.03 -2.16
N THR A 20 -40.30 -0.24 -1.55
CA THR A 20 -40.23 1.23 -1.59
C THR A 20 -40.03 1.73 -0.17
N GLN A 21 -38.82 1.60 0.36
CA GLN A 21 -38.36 2.42 1.47
C GLN A 21 -36.91 2.84 1.19
N LYS A 22 -36.79 4.07 0.69
CA LYS A 22 -35.56 4.84 0.58
C LYS A 22 -35.07 5.14 2.01
N PRO A 23 -33.85 4.75 2.42
CA PRO A 23 -33.29 5.26 3.66
C PRO A 23 -32.99 6.75 3.45
N GLN A 24 -33.60 7.62 4.24
CA GLN A 24 -33.18 9.00 4.39
C GLN A 24 -31.81 8.99 5.10
N SER A 25 -30.73 9.08 4.34
CA SER A 25 -29.43 9.46 4.87
C SER A 25 -29.49 10.96 5.20
N GLN A 26 -29.39 11.25 6.50
CA GLN A 26 -29.17 12.60 7.00
C GLN A 26 -27.88 13.14 6.40
N GLU A 27 -28.02 14.21 5.62
CA GLU A 27 -26.94 14.98 5.03
C GLU A 27 -26.27 15.78 6.16
N SER A 28 -25.16 15.26 6.68
CA SER A 28 -24.24 16.05 7.49
C SER A 28 -23.38 16.85 6.52
N THR A 29 -23.66 18.14 6.42
CA THR A 29 -22.88 19.10 5.63
C THR A 29 -21.58 19.41 6.36
N ASP A 30 -20.59 18.54 6.17
CA ASP A 30 -19.19 18.91 6.39
C ASP A 30 -18.65 19.43 5.05
N GLU A 31 -18.48 20.75 4.94
CA GLU A 31 -17.96 21.45 3.76
C GLU A 31 -16.52 21.01 3.47
N THR A 32 -16.39 19.86 2.83
CA THR A 32 -15.11 19.35 2.33
C THR A 32 -14.78 20.06 1.03
N LYS A 33 -13.74 20.92 1.08
CA LYS A 33 -13.18 21.56 -0.12
C LYS A 33 -12.97 20.53 -1.24
N PRO A 34 -13.22 20.90 -2.51
CA PRO A 34 -13.07 19.98 -3.63
C PRO A 34 -11.64 19.47 -3.72
N LEU A 35 -11.50 18.14 -3.81
CA LEU A 35 -10.20 17.46 -3.94
C LEU A 35 -9.52 17.86 -5.26
N PRO A 36 -8.17 17.92 -5.28
CA PRO A 36 -7.42 18.10 -6.52
C PRO A 36 -7.79 17.05 -7.57
N LYS A 37 -7.71 17.45 -8.85
CA LYS A 37 -7.94 16.53 -9.98
C LYS A 37 -6.97 15.34 -9.91
N GLY A 38 -7.53 14.14 -10.06
CA GLY A 38 -6.77 12.89 -10.07
C GLY A 38 -6.55 12.25 -8.69
N VAL A 39 -7.05 12.84 -7.61
CA VAL A 39 -7.12 12.16 -6.30
C VAL A 39 -8.28 11.18 -6.32
N VAL A 40 -8.00 9.92 -6.01
CA VAL A 40 -8.98 8.84 -5.91
C VAL A 40 -9.25 8.56 -4.44
N LEU A 41 -10.52 8.38 -4.07
CA LEU A 41 -10.93 8.00 -2.72
C LEU A 41 -10.97 6.48 -2.56
N ASP A 42 -10.68 5.99 -1.36
CA ASP A 42 -10.89 4.60 -0.98
C ASP A 42 -12.35 4.30 -0.63
N LYS A 43 -12.63 3.04 -0.29
CA LYS A 43 -13.96 2.56 0.11
C LYS A 43 -14.54 3.26 1.35
N ASP A 44 -13.69 3.90 2.15
CA ASP A 44 -14.06 4.61 3.38
C ASP A 44 -14.13 6.13 3.15
N GLY A 45 -14.02 6.59 1.89
CA GLY A 45 -14.13 7.99 1.49
C GLY A 45 -12.86 8.82 1.72
N LYS A 46 -11.71 8.20 2.03
CA LYS A 46 -10.44 8.90 2.31
C LYS A 46 -9.52 8.89 1.09
N PRO A 47 -8.62 9.89 0.91
CA PRO A 47 -7.66 9.88 -0.19
C PRO A 47 -6.81 8.61 -0.23
N CYS A 48 -6.92 7.85 -1.32
CA CYS A 48 -6.20 6.60 -1.52
C CYS A 48 -4.84 6.88 -2.19
N ARG A 49 -3.75 6.75 -1.42
CA ARG A 49 -2.38 6.92 -1.92
C ARG A 49 -2.05 5.95 -3.07
N THR A 50 -2.39 4.68 -2.91
CA THR A 50 -2.13 3.63 -3.92
C THR A 50 -2.91 3.83 -5.21
N CYS A 51 -4.05 4.50 -5.14
CA CYS A 51 -4.94 4.75 -6.26
C CYS A 51 -4.67 6.11 -6.95
N THR A 52 -3.79 6.93 -6.38
CA THR A 52 -3.55 8.32 -6.79
C THR A 52 -2.12 8.48 -7.29
N SER A 53 -1.93 9.17 -8.42
CA SER A 53 -0.58 9.42 -8.94
C SER A 53 0.26 10.22 -7.93
N VAL A 54 1.58 10.03 -7.94
CA VAL A 54 2.50 10.79 -7.06
C VAL A 54 2.34 12.31 -7.27
N SER A 55 2.09 12.75 -8.51
CA SER A 55 1.89 14.16 -8.82
C SER A 55 0.62 14.73 -8.18
N SER A 56 -0.49 13.98 -8.26
CA SER A 56 -1.77 14.34 -7.63
C SER A 56 -1.69 14.28 -6.10
N TRP A 57 -0.94 13.30 -5.55
CA TRP A 57 -0.72 13.19 -4.11
C TRP A 57 0.05 14.40 -3.55
N ARG A 58 1.15 14.79 -4.23
CA ARG A 58 1.92 15.99 -3.87
C ARG A 58 1.12 17.28 -3.99
N ALA A 59 0.16 17.34 -4.90
CA ALA A 59 -0.72 18.50 -5.00
C ALA A 59 -1.69 18.56 -3.81
N LEU A 60 -2.23 17.41 -3.40
CA LEU A 60 -3.12 17.29 -2.23
C LEU A 60 -2.42 17.69 -0.92
N THR A 61 -1.21 17.19 -0.68
CA THR A 61 -0.41 17.50 0.53
C THR A 61 -0.04 18.98 0.61
N LYS A 62 0.33 19.60 -0.52
CA LYS A 62 0.58 21.06 -0.58
C LYS A 62 -0.66 21.89 -0.27
N GLN A 63 -1.85 21.44 -0.68
CA GLN A 63 -3.11 22.13 -0.40
C GLN A 63 -3.53 22.01 1.08
N SER A 64 -3.16 20.92 1.77
CA SER A 64 -3.43 20.79 3.21
C SER A 64 -2.43 21.60 4.05
N GLN A 65 -1.15 21.67 3.65
CA GLN A 65 -0.12 22.46 4.34
C GLN A 65 -0.33 23.98 4.22
N SER A 66 -0.94 24.46 3.15
CA SER A 66 -1.31 25.88 3.04
C SER A 66 -2.51 26.27 3.91
N GLN A 67 -3.23 25.30 4.50
CA GLN A 67 -4.38 25.52 5.38
C GLN A 67 -4.02 25.50 6.88
N SER A 68 -2.80 25.08 7.25
CA SER A 68 -2.34 24.99 8.64
C SER A 68 -1.44 26.15 9.10
N LYS A 69 -1.30 27.23 8.30
CA LYS A 69 -0.64 28.46 8.76
C LYS A 69 -1.62 29.32 9.58
N PRO A 70 -1.30 29.72 10.83
CA PRO A 70 -2.00 30.81 11.48
C PRO A 70 -1.71 32.10 10.72
N ASP A 71 -2.75 32.86 10.40
CA ASP A 71 -2.65 34.22 9.89
C ASP A 71 -1.89 35.07 10.90
N ASN A 72 -0.62 35.34 10.61
CA ASN A 72 0.00 36.56 11.08
C ASN A 72 0.50 37.32 9.86
N SER A 73 -0.41 38.17 9.35
CA SER A 73 -0.11 39.16 8.35
C SER A 73 0.79 40.20 8.96
N THR A 74 2.09 40.09 8.69
CA THR A 74 2.97 41.26 8.68
C THR A 74 3.98 41.05 7.57
N SER A 75 3.75 41.77 6.47
CA SER A 75 4.73 41.95 5.40
C SER A 75 6.07 42.40 5.98
N PRO A 76 7.17 42.07 5.32
CA PRO A 76 8.07 43.16 5.02
C PRO A 76 8.43 43.24 3.53
N LEU A 77 8.48 44.52 3.17
CA LEU A 77 8.93 45.20 1.98
C LEU A 77 10.35 44.77 1.55
N SER A 78 10.53 44.60 0.25
CA SER A 78 11.81 44.40 -0.42
C SER A 78 12.70 45.65 -0.38
N SER A 79 14.02 45.47 -0.25
CA SER A 79 15.05 46.08 -1.12
C SER A 79 16.50 45.67 -0.73
N PRO A 80 17.48 45.81 -1.66
CA PRO A 80 18.62 44.90 -1.83
C PRO A 80 19.99 45.45 -1.35
N THR A 81 21.06 44.69 -1.64
CA THR A 81 22.53 44.87 -1.44
C THR A 81 23.10 44.26 -0.14
N ASP A 82 24.26 43.60 -0.08
CA ASP A 82 25.38 43.43 -1.00
C ASP A 82 26.15 42.11 -0.75
N LYS A 83 26.96 41.72 -1.73
CA LYS A 83 27.76 40.49 -1.82
C LYS A 83 28.80 40.35 -0.69
N MET A 84 29.01 39.11 -0.22
CA MET A 84 30.38 38.64 0.05
C MET A 84 30.56 37.16 -0.27
N THR A 85 31.56 36.94 -1.11
CA THR A 85 32.06 35.69 -1.67
C THR A 85 32.81 34.88 -0.62
N THR A 86 32.47 33.60 -0.47
CA THR A 86 33.45 32.55 -0.09
C THR A 86 33.14 31.28 -0.85
N SER A 87 33.98 31.03 -1.85
CA SER A 87 34.05 29.82 -2.63
C SER A 87 34.55 28.67 -1.77
N THR A 88 33.71 27.69 -1.50
CA THR A 88 34.14 26.37 -1.03
C THR A 88 33.59 25.32 -1.97
N THR A 89 34.49 24.79 -2.79
CA THR A 89 34.32 23.60 -3.62
C THR A 89 33.78 22.44 -2.79
N PRO A 90 32.67 21.78 -3.18
CA PRO A 90 32.36 20.47 -2.64
C PRO A 90 33.28 19.46 -3.34
N LEU A 91 34.15 18.86 -2.51
CA LEU A 91 34.92 17.68 -2.84
C LEU A 91 33.96 16.59 -3.34
N ALA A 92 34.25 16.05 -4.52
CA ALA A 92 33.44 15.02 -5.16
C ALA A 92 33.19 13.84 -4.20
N ALA A 93 31.91 13.58 -3.92
CA ALA A 93 31.52 12.29 -3.36
C ALA A 93 31.83 11.20 -4.41
N PRO A 94 32.38 10.04 -4.01
CA PRO A 94 32.54 8.94 -4.94
C PRO A 94 31.14 8.54 -5.41
N ALA A 95 30.97 8.48 -6.74
CA ALA A 95 29.76 7.98 -7.36
C ALA A 95 29.43 6.60 -6.78
N SER A 96 28.28 6.48 -6.11
CA SER A 96 27.68 5.18 -5.84
C SER A 96 27.60 4.47 -7.18
N ALA A 97 28.35 3.37 -7.31
CA ALA A 97 28.25 2.50 -8.46
C ALA A 97 26.77 2.14 -8.62
N SER A 98 26.14 2.63 -9.69
CA SER A 98 24.82 2.21 -10.09
C SER A 98 24.92 0.72 -10.37
N GLU A 99 24.31 -0.11 -9.51
CA GLU A 99 24.14 -1.53 -9.78
C GLU A 99 23.60 -1.68 -11.22
N PRO A 100 24.12 -2.61 -12.03
CA PRO A 100 23.65 -2.80 -13.38
C PRO A 100 22.17 -3.15 -13.35
N THR A 101 21.32 -2.19 -13.74
CA THR A 101 19.88 -2.41 -13.85
C THR A 101 19.61 -3.09 -15.19
N THR A 102 18.99 -4.26 -15.16
CA THR A 102 18.45 -4.93 -16.35
C THR A 102 17.55 -3.94 -17.12
N PRO A 103 17.73 -3.79 -18.45
CA PRO A 103 16.90 -2.90 -19.26
C PRO A 103 15.39 -3.15 -19.05
N PRO A 104 14.54 -2.10 -19.07
CA PRO A 104 13.13 -2.22 -18.72
C PRO A 104 12.31 -3.08 -19.68
N ASP A 105 12.82 -3.32 -20.89
CA ASP A 105 12.25 -4.16 -21.95
C ASP A 105 12.74 -5.61 -21.90
N CYS A 106 13.61 -5.96 -20.95
CA CYS A 106 14.10 -7.32 -20.75
C CYS A 106 13.30 -8.07 -19.68
N PRO A 107 13.21 -9.43 -19.75
CA PRO A 107 12.64 -10.23 -18.66
C PRO A 107 13.35 -9.96 -17.34
N PRO A 108 12.63 -9.91 -16.21
CA PRO A 108 13.22 -9.57 -14.92
C PRO A 108 14.15 -10.69 -14.43
N ASP A 109 15.33 -10.32 -13.96
CA ASP A 109 16.19 -11.19 -13.15
C ASP A 109 15.61 -11.40 -11.74
N VAL A 110 16.32 -12.18 -10.91
CA VAL A 110 15.90 -12.48 -9.54
C VAL A 110 15.76 -11.24 -8.65
N GLU A 111 16.53 -10.18 -8.89
CA GLU A 111 16.49 -8.97 -8.08
C GLU A 111 15.35 -8.06 -8.48
N GLN A 112 15.13 -7.86 -9.78
CA GLN A 112 14.03 -7.08 -10.33
C GLN A 112 12.68 -7.76 -10.03
N LEU A 113 12.62 -9.10 -10.19
CA LEU A 113 11.44 -9.88 -9.82
C LEU A 113 11.20 -9.78 -8.31
N GLY A 114 12.23 -10.02 -7.50
CA GLY A 114 12.15 -9.96 -6.03
C GLY A 114 11.63 -8.63 -5.52
N ARG A 115 12.25 -7.50 -5.91
CA ARG A 115 11.82 -6.16 -5.45
C ARG A 115 10.41 -5.80 -5.88
N SER A 116 9.99 -6.21 -7.08
CA SER A 116 8.64 -5.99 -7.59
C SER A 116 7.62 -6.79 -6.80
N THR A 117 7.93 -8.06 -6.50
CA THR A 117 7.09 -8.93 -5.68
C THR A 117 6.98 -8.42 -4.25
N TRP A 118 8.08 -8.03 -3.62
CA TRP A 118 8.03 -7.45 -2.26
C TRP A 118 7.20 -6.17 -2.23
N THR A 119 7.27 -5.34 -3.27
CA THR A 119 6.42 -4.16 -3.39
C THR A 119 4.94 -4.55 -3.38
N LEU A 120 4.54 -5.54 -4.20
CA LEU A 120 3.17 -6.04 -4.20
C LEU A 120 2.74 -6.59 -2.83
N LEU A 121 3.53 -7.49 -2.25
CA LEU A 121 3.18 -8.16 -0.99
C LEU A 121 3.04 -7.19 0.18
N HIS A 122 3.98 -6.23 0.30
CA HIS A 122 3.89 -5.20 1.34
C HIS A 122 2.74 -4.22 1.09
N SER A 123 2.43 -3.88 -0.17
CA SER A 123 1.23 -3.09 -0.48
C SER A 123 -0.06 -3.82 -0.13
N MET A 124 -0.16 -5.13 -0.40
CA MET A 124 -1.30 -5.95 0.03
C MET A 124 -1.45 -5.96 1.55
N ALA A 125 -0.34 -6.07 2.29
CA ALA A 125 -0.35 -5.96 3.75
C ALA A 125 -0.77 -4.57 4.23
N ALA A 126 -0.29 -3.51 3.60
CA ALA A 126 -0.64 -2.12 3.93
C ALA A 126 -2.13 -1.79 3.68
N THR A 127 -2.75 -2.41 2.68
CA THR A 127 -4.18 -2.25 2.36
C THR A 127 -5.08 -3.28 3.04
N TYR A 128 -4.50 -4.22 3.81
CA TYR A 128 -5.27 -5.22 4.53
C TYR A 128 -6.18 -4.55 5.58
N PRO A 129 -7.35 -5.12 5.90
CA PRO A 129 -8.26 -4.57 6.91
C PRO A 129 -7.58 -4.45 8.27
N GLU A 130 -7.92 -3.40 9.03
CA GLU A 130 -7.41 -3.23 10.41
C GLU A 130 -7.75 -4.42 11.29
N LYS A 131 -8.95 -4.96 11.10
CA LYS A 131 -9.43 -6.23 11.63
C LYS A 131 -10.02 -7.04 10.48
N ALA A 132 -9.47 -8.21 10.22
CA ALA A 132 -9.91 -9.06 9.12
C ALA A 132 -10.95 -10.07 9.60
N ASP A 133 -12.02 -10.25 8.82
CA ASP A 133 -12.98 -11.33 9.04
C ASP A 133 -12.40 -12.69 8.61
N SER A 134 -13.12 -13.77 8.92
CA SER A 134 -12.67 -15.13 8.60
C SER A 134 -12.48 -15.36 7.10
N GLN A 135 -13.28 -14.71 6.25
CA GLN A 135 -13.17 -14.88 4.80
C GLN A 135 -11.89 -14.22 4.30
N GLN A 136 -11.63 -12.97 4.70
CA GLN A 136 -10.42 -12.22 4.37
C GLN A 136 -9.15 -12.92 4.87
N GLN A 137 -9.22 -13.57 6.04
CA GLN A 137 -8.12 -14.39 6.57
C GLN A 137 -7.87 -15.63 5.70
N ASN A 138 -8.93 -16.35 5.35
CA ASN A 138 -8.84 -17.53 4.49
C ASN A 138 -8.33 -17.20 3.09
N ASP A 139 -8.82 -16.09 2.50
CA ASP A 139 -8.41 -15.64 1.18
C ASP A 139 -6.92 -15.27 1.16
N MET A 140 -6.44 -14.52 2.17
CA MET A 140 -5.02 -14.17 2.25
C MET A 140 -4.14 -15.39 2.55
N GLN A 141 -4.60 -16.31 3.38
CA GLN A 141 -3.90 -17.57 3.64
C GLN A 141 -3.80 -18.43 2.37
N GLY A 142 -4.88 -18.47 1.58
CA GLY A 142 -4.91 -19.13 0.28
C GLY A 142 -3.99 -18.46 -0.72
N PHE A 143 -4.03 -17.13 -0.82
CA PHE A 143 -3.13 -16.35 -1.66
C PHE A 143 -1.67 -16.64 -1.35
N LEU A 144 -1.23 -16.56 -0.09
CA LEU A 144 0.17 -16.84 0.29
C LEU A 144 0.59 -18.27 -0.06
N LYS A 145 -0.30 -19.24 0.12
CA LYS A 145 -0.08 -20.64 -0.26
C LYS A 145 0.05 -20.83 -1.77
N PHE A 146 -0.74 -20.15 -2.58
CA PHE A 146 -0.62 -20.23 -4.04
C PHE A 146 0.59 -19.45 -4.54
N PHE A 147 0.81 -18.25 -4.00
CA PHE A 147 1.98 -17.44 -4.28
C PHE A 147 3.28 -18.24 -4.04
N SER A 148 3.39 -18.91 -2.89
CA SER A 148 4.59 -19.69 -2.55
C SER A 148 4.83 -20.88 -3.49
N LYS A 149 3.79 -21.38 -4.18
CA LYS A 149 3.90 -22.47 -5.16
C LYS A 149 4.16 -21.98 -6.58
N LEU A 150 3.66 -20.79 -6.92
CA LEU A 150 3.68 -20.22 -8.26
C LEU A 150 4.82 -19.22 -8.46
N TYR A 151 5.58 -18.90 -7.42
CA TYR A 151 6.69 -17.96 -7.52
C TYR A 151 7.75 -18.47 -8.52
N PRO A 152 8.13 -17.70 -9.57
CA PRO A 152 8.91 -18.23 -10.70
C PRO A 152 10.31 -18.75 -10.35
N CYS A 153 10.94 -18.20 -9.30
CA CYS A 153 12.20 -18.72 -8.79
C CYS A 153 11.94 -19.94 -7.90
N TRP A 154 12.12 -21.15 -8.43
CA TRP A 154 11.80 -22.39 -7.70
C TRP A 154 12.55 -22.54 -6.37
N VAL A 155 13.84 -22.19 -6.32
CA VAL A 155 14.62 -22.24 -5.06
C VAL A 155 14.05 -21.28 -4.02
N CYS A 156 13.70 -20.07 -4.45
CA CYS A 156 13.10 -19.05 -3.59
C CYS A 156 11.71 -19.47 -3.10
N ALA A 157 10.94 -20.14 -3.97
CA ALA A 157 9.62 -20.67 -3.68
C ALA A 157 9.67 -21.81 -2.65
N ASP A 158 10.62 -22.74 -2.82
CA ASP A 158 10.85 -23.85 -1.89
C ASP A 158 11.30 -23.33 -0.52
N ASP A 159 12.26 -22.41 -0.48
CA ASP A 159 12.69 -21.75 0.74
C ASP A 159 11.54 -21.09 1.51
N PHE A 160 10.69 -20.33 0.81
CA PHE A 160 9.58 -19.63 1.43
C PHE A 160 8.51 -20.60 1.96
N GLN A 161 8.25 -21.69 1.24
CA GLN A 161 7.36 -22.76 1.70
C GLN A 161 7.90 -23.42 2.97
N ASN A 162 9.18 -23.80 2.99
CA ASN A 162 9.84 -24.41 4.14
C ASN A 162 9.86 -23.46 5.35
N TRP A 163 10.11 -22.17 5.11
CA TRP A 163 10.08 -21.16 6.17
C TRP A 163 8.67 -21.03 6.77
N MET A 164 7.62 -20.92 5.96
CA MET A 164 6.23 -20.86 6.45
C MET A 164 5.80 -22.15 7.16
N ALA A 165 6.31 -23.31 6.71
CA ALA A 165 6.00 -24.63 7.25
C ALA A 165 6.88 -25.02 8.46
N HIS A 166 7.60 -24.07 9.07
CA HIS A 166 8.48 -24.34 10.22
C HIS A 166 7.74 -25.18 11.30
N PRO A 167 8.32 -26.29 11.79
CA PRO A 167 7.59 -27.28 12.62
C PRO A 167 6.95 -26.72 13.89
N SER A 168 7.55 -25.69 14.49
CA SER A 168 6.99 -25.03 15.67
C SER A 168 5.79 -24.12 15.37
N GLY A 169 5.45 -23.90 14.10
CA GLY A 169 4.41 -22.95 13.67
C GLY A 169 4.80 -21.47 13.83
N ARG A 170 6.02 -21.16 14.27
CA ARG A 170 6.47 -19.78 14.57
C ARG A 170 6.37 -18.81 13.38
N ASN A 171 6.40 -19.32 12.16
CA ASN A 171 6.36 -18.53 10.93
C ASN A 171 5.00 -18.60 10.23
N LYS A 172 3.98 -19.18 10.87
CA LYS A 172 2.62 -19.22 10.31
C LYS A 172 2.14 -17.78 10.04
N PRO A 173 1.53 -17.48 8.88
CA PRO A 173 0.96 -16.17 8.60
C PRO A 173 0.04 -15.67 9.71
N GLN A 174 0.30 -14.45 10.19
CA GLN A 174 -0.54 -13.77 11.17
C GLN A 174 -1.48 -12.82 10.44
N LEU A 175 -2.76 -13.19 10.34
CA LEU A 175 -3.73 -12.55 9.45
C LEU A 175 -4.91 -11.91 10.19
N GLY A 176 -4.86 -11.77 11.52
CA GLY A 176 -5.98 -11.21 12.30
C GLY A 176 -6.29 -9.75 11.96
N GLY A 177 -5.30 -9.03 11.43
CA GLY A 177 -5.48 -7.68 10.91
C GLY A 177 -4.19 -7.09 10.36
N ARG A 178 -4.30 -5.89 9.82
CA ARG A 178 -3.22 -5.17 9.13
C ARG A 178 -1.91 -5.12 9.92
N LYS A 179 -1.98 -4.85 11.22
CA LYS A 179 -0.80 -4.71 12.08
C LYS A 179 0.01 -6.02 12.14
N GLU A 180 -0.69 -7.13 12.40
CA GLU A 180 -0.08 -8.45 12.51
C GLU A 180 0.46 -8.92 11.16
N PHE A 181 -0.31 -8.72 10.09
CA PHE A 181 0.10 -9.16 8.75
C PHE A 181 1.28 -8.34 8.21
N GLY A 182 1.28 -7.03 8.40
CA GLY A 182 2.41 -6.17 8.01
C GLY A 182 3.69 -6.49 8.79
N TRP A 183 3.57 -6.80 10.08
CA TRP A 183 4.72 -7.27 10.88
C TRP A 183 5.26 -8.61 10.37
N TRP A 184 4.38 -9.61 10.18
CA TRP A 184 4.76 -10.91 9.65
C TRP A 184 5.42 -10.81 8.27
N MET A 185 4.90 -9.94 7.39
CA MET A 185 5.47 -9.71 6.06
C MET A 185 6.88 -9.09 6.14
N CYS A 186 7.11 -8.21 7.12
CA CYS A 186 8.44 -7.68 7.41
C CYS A 186 9.40 -8.76 7.89
N GLU A 187 8.98 -9.62 8.82
CA GLU A 187 9.81 -10.71 9.34
C GLU A 187 10.15 -11.75 8.26
N ALA A 188 9.19 -12.09 7.40
CA ALA A 188 9.40 -12.94 6.23
C ALA A 188 10.45 -12.33 5.28
N HIS A 189 10.36 -11.03 4.99
CA HIS A 189 11.35 -10.33 4.17
C HIS A 189 12.72 -10.30 4.85
N ASN A 190 12.77 -10.10 6.17
CA ASN A 190 14.03 -10.12 6.91
C ASN A 190 14.69 -11.49 6.96
N GLU A 191 13.94 -12.59 6.86
CA GLU A 191 14.53 -13.91 6.66
C GLU A 191 15.35 -13.97 5.37
N VAL A 192 14.78 -13.47 4.27
CA VAL A 192 15.49 -13.40 2.99
C VAL A 192 16.68 -12.43 3.08
N ASN A 193 16.54 -11.30 3.77
CA ASN A 193 17.66 -10.39 4.00
C ASN A 193 18.82 -11.08 4.72
N ARG A 194 18.54 -11.79 5.83
CA ARG A 194 19.55 -12.57 6.56
C ARG A 194 20.22 -13.61 5.65
N LYS A 195 19.44 -14.38 4.90
CA LYS A 195 19.96 -15.41 3.99
C LYS A 195 20.89 -14.83 2.92
N LEU A 196 20.59 -13.62 2.45
CA LEU A 196 21.39 -12.91 1.44
C LEU A 196 22.49 -12.02 2.06
N GLY A 197 22.70 -12.03 3.37
CA GLY A 197 23.68 -11.17 4.04
C GLY A 197 23.36 -9.67 3.98
N LYS A 198 22.09 -9.31 3.72
CA LYS A 198 21.61 -7.93 3.70
C LYS A 198 21.25 -7.49 5.12
N LYS A 199 21.33 -6.18 5.37
CA LYS A 199 20.90 -5.59 6.63
C LYS A 199 19.40 -5.85 6.85
N GLU A 200 19.04 -6.22 8.07
CA GLU A 200 17.62 -6.32 8.45
C GLU A 200 16.94 -4.94 8.44
N PHE A 201 15.71 -4.94 7.96
CA PHE A 201 14.82 -3.78 8.05
C PHE A 201 14.16 -3.75 9.43
N ASP A 202 14.13 -2.58 10.06
CA ASP A 202 13.44 -2.43 11.35
C ASP A 202 11.93 -2.38 11.13
N CYS A 203 11.26 -3.49 11.50
CA CYS A 203 9.83 -3.66 11.28
C CYS A 203 8.97 -2.59 11.95
N ARG A 204 9.46 -1.84 12.94
CA ARG A 204 8.71 -0.70 13.50
C ARG A 204 8.35 0.37 12.47
N PHE A 205 9.10 0.43 11.36
CA PHE A 205 8.90 1.39 10.27
C PHE A 205 8.19 0.80 9.04
N TRP A 206 7.61 -0.40 9.13
CA TRP A 206 6.98 -1.05 7.98
C TRP A 206 5.82 -0.20 7.43
N GLU A 207 5.01 0.42 8.29
CA GLU A 207 3.89 1.28 7.87
C GLU A 207 4.37 2.57 7.20
N GLU A 208 5.41 3.20 7.72
CA GLU A 208 6.00 4.40 7.11
C GLU A 208 6.53 4.09 5.71
N ARG A 209 7.18 2.94 5.55
CA ARG A 209 7.73 2.51 4.27
C ARG A 209 6.66 2.15 3.24
N TRP A 210 5.55 1.53 3.64
CA TRP A 210 4.62 0.87 2.72
C TRP A 210 3.20 1.45 2.68
N ARG A 211 2.82 2.29 3.64
CA ARG A 211 1.46 2.81 3.77
C ARG A 211 1.39 4.32 3.87
N THR A 212 2.00 4.90 4.90
CA THR A 212 1.78 6.30 5.28
C THR A 212 2.75 7.26 4.61
N GLY A 213 3.97 6.81 4.32
CA GLY A 213 5.10 7.70 4.08
C GLY A 213 5.82 8.05 5.38
N TRP A 214 7.03 8.58 5.24
CA TRP A 214 7.90 8.93 6.36
C TRP A 214 7.46 10.23 7.03
N LYS A 215 7.59 10.30 8.36
CA LYS A 215 7.20 11.47 9.16
C LYS A 215 7.97 12.76 8.86
N ASP A 216 9.13 12.66 8.20
CA ASP A 216 9.90 13.81 7.73
C ASP A 216 9.28 14.51 6.50
N GLY A 217 8.18 13.97 5.95
CA GLY A 217 7.44 14.55 4.83
C GLY A 217 8.10 14.35 3.47
N ARG A 218 9.20 13.58 3.35
CA ARG A 218 9.88 13.38 2.05
C ARG A 218 9.05 12.63 1.00
N CYS A 219 7.94 12.05 1.44
CA CYS A 219 6.99 11.29 0.64
C CYS A 219 5.79 12.12 0.19
N ASP A 220 5.73 13.41 0.57
CA ASP A 220 4.61 14.31 0.35
C ASP A 220 4.94 15.47 -0.61
#